data_AF-A0A9P2TB24-F1
#
_entry.id   AF-A0A9P2TB24-F1
#
_cell.length_a   1.000
_cell.length_b   1.000
_cell.length_c   1.000
_cell.angle_alpha   90.00
_cell.angle_beta   90.00
_cell.angle_gamma   90.00
#
_symmetry.space_group_name_H-M   'P 1'
#
loop_
_entity.id
_entity.type
_entity.pdbx_description
1 polymer ?
#
loop_
_entity_poly.entity_id
_entity_poly.type
_entity_poly.pdbx_seq_one_letter_code
_entity_poly.pdbx_strand_id
1 'polypeptide(L)'
;MVGRLDRIVELIARKGTVIGIVPLHVRLPAIPEHGFWIFDDDRVNVETIGAELSLTDHNAIEPYRRVFAELSRAALRRQAALRLVARARYQLVPDRTGMEDGNAPTSRT
;
A
#
# COMPACT_ATOMS: atom_id res chain seq x y z
N MET A 1 9.58 -10.13 -4.51
CA MET A 1 8.51 -9.31 -3.89
C MET A 1 8.97 -8.50 -2.68
N VAL A 2 9.77 -9.06 -1.77
CA VAL A 2 10.22 -8.38 -0.51
C VAL A 2 10.81 -6.98 -0.73
N GLY A 3 11.67 -6.80 -1.74
CA GLY A 3 12.25 -5.48 -2.04
C GLY A 3 11.24 -4.38 -2.38
N ARG A 4 10.03 -4.72 -2.85
CA ARG A 4 8.95 -3.72 -3.05
C ARG A 4 8.39 -3.21 -1.72
N LEU A 5 8.37 -4.05 -0.69
CA LEU A 5 7.91 -3.66 0.65
C LEU A 5 8.92 -2.76 1.35
N ASP A 6 10.22 -2.99 1.15
CA ASP A 6 11.27 -2.14 1.70
C ASP A 6 11.14 -0.69 1.17
N ARG A 7 10.79 -0.52 -0.11
CA ARG A 7 10.49 0.81 -0.68
C ARG A 7 9.26 1.47 -0.05
N ILE A 8 8.22 0.70 0.27
CA ILE A 8 7.04 1.24 0.97
C ILE A 8 7.42 1.72 2.38
N VAL A 9 8.29 0.99 3.09
CA VAL A 9 8.79 1.40 4.40
C VAL A 9 9.54 2.75 4.32
N GLU A 10 10.44 2.90 3.36
CA GLU A 10 11.14 4.17 3.13
C GLU A 10 10.17 5.34 2.89
N LEU A 11 9.14 5.10 2.09
CA LEU A 11 8.13 6.11 1.76
C LEU A 11 7.30 6.50 3.00
N ILE A 12 6.92 5.55 3.85
CA ILE A 12 6.20 5.82 5.10
C ILE A 12 7.06 6.64 6.08
N ALA A 13 8.38 6.41 6.09
CA ALA A 13 9.31 7.09 6.99
C ALA A 13 9.75 8.49 6.52
N ARG A 14 9.49 8.85 5.26
CA ARG A 14 9.92 10.11 4.65
C ARG A 14 9.26 11.33 5.31
N LYS A 15 10.06 12.32 5.72
CA LYS A 15 9.55 13.62 6.19
C LYS A 15 8.83 14.35 5.05
N GLY A 16 7.71 14.99 5.36
CA GLY A 16 6.91 15.75 4.39
C GLY A 16 5.91 14.91 3.60
N THR A 17 5.80 13.60 3.87
CA THR A 17 4.80 12.74 3.23
C THR A 17 3.95 12.05 4.29
N VAL A 18 2.65 11.94 4.04
CA VAL A 18 1.74 11.13 4.85
C VAL A 18 1.23 9.99 3.98
N ILE A 19 1.59 8.77 4.36
CA ILE A 19 1.12 7.57 3.68
C ILE A 19 0.15 6.82 4.57
N GLY A 20 -1.04 6.58 4.04
CA GLY A 20 -2.04 5.70 4.61
C GLY A 20 -2.08 4.38 3.85
N ILE A 21 -2.18 3.26 4.57
CA ILE A 21 -2.41 1.93 4.00
C ILE A 21 -3.75 1.42 4.50
N VAL A 22 -4.66 1.12 3.58
CA VAL A 22 -5.94 0.48 3.92
C VAL A 22 -5.73 -1.03 4.02
N PRO A 23 -5.97 -1.66 5.18
CA PRO A 23 -5.81 -3.10 5.33
C PRO A 23 -6.87 -3.88 4.54
N LEU A 24 -6.51 -5.04 3.99
CA LEU A 24 -7.46 -5.88 3.24
C LEU A 24 -8.51 -6.58 4.12
N HIS A 25 -8.30 -6.65 5.44
CA HIS A 25 -9.20 -7.34 6.37
C HIS A 25 -10.32 -6.44 6.93
N VAL A 26 -10.38 -5.17 6.52
CA VAL A 26 -11.46 -4.26 6.89
C VAL A 26 -12.46 -4.14 5.74
N ARG A 27 -13.73 -3.92 6.07
CA ARG A 27 -14.73 -3.58 5.04
C ARG A 27 -14.31 -2.26 4.39
N LEU A 28 -14.11 -2.28 3.08
CA LEU A 28 -13.73 -1.06 2.36
C LEU A 28 -14.92 -0.10 2.34
N PRO A 29 -14.77 1.14 2.83
CA PRO A 29 -15.90 2.06 2.95
C PRO A 29 -16.29 2.69 1.60
N ALA A 30 -15.39 2.66 0.62
CA ALA A 30 -15.63 3.04 -0.78
C ALA A 30 -14.64 2.33 -1.69
N ILE A 31 -15.07 1.82 -2.84
CA ILE A 31 -14.20 1.25 -3.88
C ILE A 31 -14.14 2.27 -5.03
N PRO A 32 -13.01 2.97 -5.24
CA PRO A 32 -12.87 3.78 -6.44
C PRO A 32 -12.64 2.86 -7.65
N GLU A 33 -13.48 2.98 -8.67
CA GLU A 33 -13.34 2.21 -9.93
C GLU A 33 -12.07 2.60 -10.70
N HIS A 34 -11.63 3.84 -10.54
CA HIS A 34 -10.45 4.41 -11.19
C HIS A 34 -9.54 5.09 -10.17
N GLY A 35 -8.23 5.08 -10.43
CA GLY A 35 -7.26 5.85 -9.67
C GLY A 35 -7.50 7.35 -9.85
N PHE A 36 -7.36 8.12 -8.78
CA PHE A 36 -7.51 9.56 -8.84
C PHE A 36 -6.54 10.29 -7.91
N TRP A 37 -6.25 11.55 -8.25
CA TRP A 37 -5.49 12.49 -7.43
C TRP A 37 -6.31 13.73 -7.18
N ILE A 38 -6.29 14.20 -5.94
CA ILE A 38 -6.84 15.51 -5.58
C ILE A 38 -5.64 16.45 -5.44
N PHE A 39 -5.69 17.57 -6.17
CA PHE A 39 -4.75 18.67 -6.01
C PHE A 39 -5.47 19.78 -5.27
N ASP A 40 -4.93 20.13 -4.10
CA ASP A 40 -5.54 21.06 -3.17
C ASP A 40 -7.04 20.73 -2.95
N ASP A 41 -7.92 21.69 -3.26
CA ASP A 41 -9.36 21.57 -3.03
C ASP A 41 -10.20 21.82 -4.29
N ASP A 42 -9.55 22.08 -5.44
CA ASP A 42 -10.18 22.63 -6.65
C ASP A 42 -9.90 21.83 -7.94
N ARG A 43 -9.12 20.74 -7.85
CA ARG A 43 -8.87 19.87 -9.00
C ARG A 43 -8.76 18.40 -8.63
N VAL A 44 -9.42 17.56 -9.43
CA VAL A 44 -9.27 16.11 -9.38
C VAL A 44 -8.87 15.58 -10.76
N ASN A 45 -7.80 14.79 -10.82
CA ASN A 45 -7.45 14.04 -12.03
C ASN A 45 -7.81 12.57 -11.84
N VAL A 46 -8.43 11.97 -12.86
CA VAL A 46 -8.87 10.58 -12.87
C VAL A 46 -8.25 9.89 -14.07
N GLU A 47 -7.45 8.86 -13.83
CA GLU A 47 -6.88 8.03 -14.89
C GLU A 47 -7.83 6.88 -15.22
N THR A 48 -8.36 6.92 -16.44
CA THR A 48 -9.15 5.82 -17.02
C THR A 48 -8.30 5.06 -18.04
N ILE A 49 -8.80 3.94 -18.54
CA ILE A 49 -8.06 3.09 -19.50
C ILE A 49 -7.69 3.87 -20.77
N GLY A 50 -8.55 4.78 -21.24
CA GLY A 50 -8.38 5.46 -22.52
C GLY A 50 -8.09 6.97 -22.44
N ALA A 51 -8.21 7.57 -21.25
CA ALA A 51 -8.09 9.02 -21.09
C ALA A 51 -7.79 9.42 -19.64
N GLU A 52 -7.24 10.61 -19.49
CA GLU A 52 -7.21 11.34 -18.23
C GLU A 52 -8.36 12.35 -18.20
N LEU A 53 -9.15 12.35 -17.14
CA LEU A 53 -10.16 13.38 -16.90
C LEU A 53 -9.62 14.35 -15.85
N SER A 54 -9.66 15.65 -16.15
CA SER A 54 -9.36 16.71 -15.18
C SER A 54 -10.65 17.45 -14.82
N LEU A 55 -11.07 17.29 -13.56
CA LEU A 55 -12.30 17.84 -13.00
C LEU A 55 -11.96 19.09 -12.19
N THR A 56 -12.61 20.21 -12.51
CA THR A 56 -12.47 21.49 -11.80
C THR A 56 -13.80 22.03 -11.28
N ASP A 57 -14.93 21.46 -11.70
CA ASP A 57 -16.24 21.81 -11.17
C ASP A 57 -16.43 21.24 -9.76
N HIS A 58 -16.85 22.07 -8.81
CA HIS A 58 -17.01 21.67 -7.42
C HIS A 58 -17.94 20.45 -7.24
N ASN A 59 -19.03 20.36 -8.00
CA ASN A 59 -19.96 19.24 -7.91
C ASN A 59 -19.36 17.96 -8.47
N ALA A 60 -18.42 18.07 -9.42
CA ALA A 60 -17.67 16.94 -9.94
C ALA A 60 -16.55 16.48 -8.97
N ILE A 61 -15.99 17.40 -8.18
CA ILE A 61 -14.91 17.13 -7.22
C ILE A 61 -15.43 16.46 -5.93
N GLU A 62 -16.58 16.91 -5.42
CA GLU A 62 -17.09 16.50 -4.11
C GLU A 62 -17.21 14.97 -3.90
N PRO A 63 -17.67 14.18 -4.88
CA PRO A 63 -17.70 12.71 -4.75
C PRO A 63 -16.31 12.10 -4.47
N TYR A 64 -15.25 12.60 -5.12
CA TYR A 64 -13.89 12.11 -4.94
C TYR A 64 -13.33 12.51 -3.57
N ARG A 65 -13.64 13.71 -3.08
CA ARG A 65 -13.30 14.13 -1.72
C ARG A 65 -13.92 13.22 -0.68
N ARG A 66 -15.20 12.87 -0.86
CA ARG A 66 -15.91 11.94 0.03
C ARG A 66 -15.27 10.56 0.02
N VAL A 67 -15.02 9.98 -1.15
CA VAL A 67 -14.35 8.67 -1.28
C VAL A 67 -12.96 8.70 -0.62
N PHE A 68 -12.17 9.74 -0.87
CA PHE A 68 -10.87 9.91 -0.23
C PHE A 68 -10.99 10.00 1.29
N ALA A 69 -11.94 10.78 1.81
CA ALA A 69 -12.15 10.92 3.25
C ALA A 69 -12.51 9.58 3.92
N GLU A 70 -13.39 8.80 3.31
CA GLU A 70 -13.75 7.47 3.82
C GLU A 70 -12.56 6.51 3.83
N LEU A 71 -11.83 6.40 2.72
CA LEU A 71 -10.62 5.58 2.64
C LEU A 71 -9.54 6.05 3.64
N SER A 72 -9.38 7.37 3.76
CA SER A 72 -8.44 8.01 4.67
C SER A 72 -8.75 7.68 6.12
N ARG A 73 -10.02 7.58 6.53
CA ARG A 73 -10.41 7.15 7.90
C ARG A 73 -10.07 5.68 8.16
N ALA A 74 -10.22 4.81 7.17
CA ALA A 74 -9.89 3.39 7.29
C ALA A 74 -8.37 3.11 7.22
N ALA A 75 -7.57 4.06 6.73
CA ALA A 75 -6.14 3.86 6.49
C ALA A 75 -5.30 3.90 7.78
N LEU A 76 -4.44 2.89 7.95
CA LEU A 76 -3.38 2.88 8.95
C LEU A 76 -2.23 3.79 8.53
N ARG A 77 -1.64 4.51 9.49
CA ARG A 77 -0.53 5.45 9.24
C ARG A 77 0.63 5.20 10.19
N ARG A 78 1.80 5.75 9.83
CA ARG A 78 3.03 5.75 10.66
C ARG A 78 3.34 4.34 11.18
N GLN A 79 3.53 4.16 12.49
CA GLN A 79 3.89 2.88 13.09
C GLN A 79 2.87 1.77 12.81
N ALA A 80 1.57 2.08 12.73
CA ALA A 80 0.56 1.06 12.42
C ALA A 80 0.71 0.52 10.98
N ALA A 81 1.00 1.41 10.03
CA ALA A 81 1.31 1.02 8.65
C ALA A 81 2.61 0.22 8.56
N LEU A 82 3.67 0.64 9.27
CA LEU A 82 4.94 -0.11 9.33
C LEU A 82 4.76 -1.52 9.87
N ARG A 83 3.96 -1.70 10.93
CA ARG A 83 3.63 -3.04 11.47
C ARG A 83 2.89 -3.90 10.45
N LEU A 84 1.94 -3.33 9.71
CA LEU A 84 1.23 -4.05 8.65
C LEU A 84 2.17 -4.53 7.56
N VAL A 85 3.08 -3.67 7.09
CA VAL A 85 4.07 -4.02 6.06
C VAL A 85 5.06 -5.07 6.57
N ALA A 86 5.52 -4.97 7.83
CA ALA A 86 6.40 -5.96 8.44
C ALA A 86 5.74 -7.36 8.52
N ARG A 87 4.45 -7.41 8.87
CA ARG A 87 3.68 -8.66 8.86
C ARG A 87 3.59 -9.27 7.46
N ALA A 88 3.29 -8.45 6.45
CA ALA A 88 3.24 -8.92 5.06
C ALA A 88 4.62 -9.42 4.59
N ARG A 89 5.70 -8.74 5.00
CA ARG A 89 7.08 -9.15 4.69
C ARG A 89 7.40 -10.52 5.28
N TYR A 90 7.04 -10.76 6.54
CA TYR A 90 7.25 -12.05 7.21
C TYR A 90 6.55 -13.19 6.48
N GLN A 91 5.33 -12.96 5.96
CA GLN A 91 4.59 -13.96 5.19
C GLN A 91 5.18 -14.29 3.81
N LEU A 92 6.02 -13.41 3.26
CA LEU A 92 6.62 -13.56 1.93
C LEU A 92 8.06 -14.07 1.94
N VAL A 93 8.71 -14.12 3.11
CA VAL A 93 10.00 -14.78 3.26
C VAL A 93 9.70 -16.26 3.55
N PRO A 94 10.05 -17.20 2.66
CA PRO A 94 9.86 -18.61 2.94
C PRO A 94 10.68 -19.00 4.17
N ASP A 95 10.15 -19.94 4.95
CA ASP A 95 10.89 -20.56 6.04
C ASP A 95 12.19 -21.17 5.49
N ARG A 96 13.34 -20.64 5.91
CA ARG A 96 14.67 -21.12 5.50
C ARG A 96 15.16 -22.29 6.37
N THR A 97 14.30 -22.82 7.24
CA THR A 97 14.67 -23.75 8.31
C THR A 97 14.75 -25.22 7.85
N GLY A 98 15.19 -25.49 6.61
CA GLY A 98 15.17 -26.86 6.07
C GLY A 98 16.31 -27.27 5.14
N MET A 99 17.43 -26.54 5.03
CA MET A 99 18.52 -26.95 4.13
C MET A 99 19.94 -26.78 4.67
N GLU A 100 20.15 -26.96 5.96
CA GLU A 100 21.50 -27.14 6.51
C GLU A 100 21.47 -28.26 7.56
N ASP A 101 21.41 -29.51 7.12
CA ASP A 101 21.91 -30.67 7.87
C ASP A 101 22.10 -31.84 6.90
N GLY A 102 23.30 -31.93 6.34
CA GLY A 102 23.65 -32.97 5.38
C GLY A 102 25.07 -32.89 4.83
N ASN A 103 26.02 -32.36 5.60
CA ASN A 103 27.45 -32.54 5.30
C ASN A 103 28.19 -33.05 6.54
N ALA A 104 28.49 -34.34 6.55
CA ALA A 104 29.78 -34.97 6.93
C ALA A 104 29.55 -36.43 7.42
N PRO A 105 30.55 -37.33 7.42
CA PRO A 105 31.73 -37.44 6.57
C PRO A 105 31.88 -38.85 5.93
N THR A 106 32.90 -38.97 5.08
CA THR A 106 33.48 -40.21 4.57
C THR A 106 33.75 -41.23 5.69
N SER A 107 33.33 -42.48 5.52
CA SER A 107 34.05 -43.61 6.11
C SER A 107 33.86 -44.90 5.31
N ARG A 108 35.01 -45.53 5.06
CA ARG A 108 35.22 -46.83 4.43
C ARG A 108 34.46 -47.93 5.17
N THR A 109 33.99 -48.96 4.46
CA THR A 109 34.52 -50.34 4.51
C THR A 109 33.94 -51.10 3.32
#